data_AF-A0A1B6HUI8-F1
#
_entry.id   AF-A0A1B6HUI8-F1
#
_cell.length_a   1.000
_cell.length_b   1.000
_cell.length_c   1.000
_cell.angle_alpha   90.00
_cell.angle_beta   90.00
_cell.angle_gamma   90.00
#
_symmetry.space_group_name_H-M   'P 1'
#
loop_
_entity.id
_entity.type
_entity.pdbx_description
1 polymer ?
#
loop_
_entity_poly.entity_id
_entity_poly.type
_entity_poly.pdbx_seq_one_letter_code
_entity_poly.pdbx_strand_id
1 'polypeptide(L)'
;MVDKWHVSEEASLSDHRYILFNLQDEAAEVLYRNPRRTDWLGYKSDLQSQLGSVGGRVRCFTDIDQIASDLQNAIINSFHDNCPLRWGKSRTNTKWWTADLGRKRANVMKL
;
A
#
# COMPACT_ATOMS: atom_id res chain seq x y z
N MET A 1 6.03 -17.70 2.29
CA MET A 1 6.97 -18.38 3.21
C MET A 1 7.48 -19.67 2.58
N VAL A 2 8.68 -20.14 2.90
CA VAL A 2 9.22 -21.42 2.42
C VAL A 2 9.07 -22.46 3.54
N ASP A 3 8.50 -23.62 3.24
CA ASP A 3 8.39 -24.75 4.18
C ASP A 3 8.76 -26.09 3.51
N LYS A 4 8.85 -27.17 4.31
CA LYS A 4 9.20 -28.54 3.87
C LYS A 4 10.42 -28.61 2.95
N TRP A 5 11.43 -27.79 3.24
CA TRP A 5 12.68 -27.83 2.51
C TRP A 5 13.42 -29.15 2.76
N HIS A 6 13.76 -29.86 1.68
CA HIS A 6 14.55 -31.09 1.74
C HIS A 6 15.26 -31.37 0.41
N VAL A 7 16.30 -32.21 0.48
CA VAL A 7 16.93 -32.79 -0.72
C VAL A 7 16.19 -34.09 -1.04
N SER A 8 15.70 -34.23 -2.27
CA SER A 8 15.00 -35.43 -2.72
C SER A 8 15.98 -36.60 -2.88
N GLU A 9 15.53 -37.79 -2.49
CA GLU A 9 16.23 -39.05 -2.77
C GLU A 9 15.88 -39.63 -4.14
N GLU A 10 14.99 -38.97 -4.90
CA GLU A 10 14.67 -39.34 -6.27
C GLU A 10 15.86 -39.11 -7.22
N ALA A 11 16.14 -40.09 -8.07
CA ALA A 11 17.22 -40.00 -9.05
C ALA A 11 16.90 -38.92 -10.09
N SER A 12 17.75 -37.88 -10.16
CA SER A 12 17.59 -36.75 -11.07
C SER A 12 18.11 -37.00 -12.50
N LEU A 13 18.70 -38.18 -12.73
CA LEU A 13 19.47 -38.51 -13.94
C LEU A 13 20.68 -37.57 -14.18
N SER A 14 21.13 -36.86 -13.14
CA SER A 14 22.36 -36.07 -13.06
C SER A 14 23.11 -36.44 -11.77
N ASP A 15 24.37 -36.02 -11.68
CA ASP A 15 25.18 -36.00 -10.46
C ASP A 15 24.64 -35.09 -9.34
N HIS A 16 23.62 -34.27 -9.61
CA HIS A 16 22.99 -33.38 -8.63
C HIS A 16 21.67 -33.95 -8.08
N ARG A 17 21.34 -33.71 -6.81
CA ARG A 17 20.01 -34.05 -6.24
C ARG A 17 19.04 -32.87 -6.32
N TYR A 18 17.74 -33.14 -6.43
CA TYR A 18 16.71 -32.10 -6.40
C TYR A 18 16.57 -31.49 -5.01
N ILE A 19 16.40 -30.17 -4.94
CA ILE A 19 16.00 -29.47 -3.73
C ILE A 19 14.51 -29.14 -3.86
N LEU A 20 13.70 -29.71 -2.98
CA LEU A 20 12.25 -29.54 -2.95
C LEU A 20 11.84 -28.72 -1.73
N PHE A 21 10.83 -27.88 -1.90
CA PHE A 21 10.24 -27.06 -0.85
C PHE A 21 8.85 -26.59 -1.30
N ASN A 22 7.98 -26.25 -0.35
CA ASN A 22 6.74 -25.55 -0.69
C ASN A 22 6.96 -24.06 -0.64
N LEU A 23 6.43 -23.37 -1.64
CA LEU A 23 6.27 -21.93 -1.63
C LEU A 23 4.84 -21.60 -1.25
N GLN A 24 4.65 -21.08 -0.04
CA GLN A 24 3.42 -20.40 0.30
C GLN A 24 3.48 -18.99 -0.27
N ASP A 25 2.73 -18.74 -1.34
CA ASP A 25 2.54 -17.39 -1.87
C ASP A 25 1.39 -16.70 -1.12
N GLU A 26 1.71 -16.12 0.03
CA GLU A 26 0.82 -15.15 0.65
C GLU A 26 0.93 -13.85 -0.17
N ALA A 27 0.12 -13.73 -1.21
CA ALA A 27 -0.21 -12.42 -1.73
C ALA A 27 -0.92 -11.66 -0.64
N ALA A 28 -0.15 -10.83 0.08
CA ALA A 28 -0.72 -9.80 0.92
C ALA A 28 -1.67 -8.98 0.05
N GLU A 29 -2.96 -9.19 0.28
CA GLU A 29 -4.00 -8.34 -0.25
C GLU A 29 -3.90 -7.03 0.53
N VAL A 30 -3.59 -5.96 -0.19
CA VAL A 30 -3.45 -4.64 0.40
C VAL A 30 -4.65 -3.82 -0.04
N LEU A 31 -5.33 -3.20 0.92
CA LEU A 31 -6.31 -2.17 0.63
C LEU A 31 -5.60 -0.91 0.17
N TYR A 32 -5.97 -0.41 -1.01
CA TYR A 32 -5.41 0.83 -1.54
C TYR A 32 -6.49 1.65 -2.26
N ARG A 33 -6.28 2.96 -2.32
CA ARG A 33 -7.05 3.86 -3.19
C ARG A 33 -6.29 4.05 -4.50
N ASN A 34 -6.99 4.05 -5.62
CA ASN A 34 -6.40 4.35 -6.92
C ASN A 34 -6.85 5.75 -7.38
N PRO A 35 -6.02 6.79 -7.22
CA PRO A 35 -6.40 8.17 -7.55
C PRO A 35 -6.80 8.36 -9.02
N ARG A 36 -6.37 7.48 -9.93
CA ARG A 36 -6.77 7.52 -11.35
C ARG A 36 -8.21 7.08 -11.58
N ARG A 37 -8.83 6.39 -10.62
CA ARG A 37 -10.21 5.87 -10.68
C ARG A 37 -11.18 6.64 -9.79
N THR A 38 -10.76 7.77 -9.23
CA THR A 38 -11.63 8.66 -8.46
C THR A 38 -12.78 9.15 -9.34
N ASP A 39 -14.00 9.16 -8.81
CA ASP A 39 -15.09 9.92 -9.43
C ASP A 39 -14.84 11.41 -9.23
N TRP A 40 -14.24 12.04 -10.23
CA TRP A 40 -13.90 13.46 -10.17
C TRP A 40 -15.11 14.39 -10.25
N LEU A 41 -16.24 13.94 -10.80
CA LEU A 41 -17.46 14.75 -10.84
C LEU A 41 -18.13 14.73 -9.46
N GLY A 42 -18.30 13.54 -8.87
CA GLY A 42 -18.77 13.39 -7.50
C GLY A 42 -17.88 14.12 -6.50
N TYR A 43 -16.55 13.95 -6.60
CA TYR A 43 -15.59 14.65 -5.74
C TYR A 43 -15.77 16.17 -5.76
N LYS A 44 -15.94 16.77 -6.95
CA LYS A 44 -16.14 18.21 -7.07
C LYS A 44 -17.46 18.66 -6.45
N SER A 45 -18.54 17.91 -6.68
CA SER A 45 -19.85 18.18 -6.10
C SER A 45 -19.82 18.12 -4.57
N ASP A 46 -19.28 17.03 -4.03
CA ASP A 46 -19.21 16.80 -2.59
C ASP A 46 -18.30 17.81 -1.91
N LEU A 47 -17.14 18.08 -2.51
CA LEU A 47 -16.22 19.10 -2.00
C LEU A 47 -16.87 20.48 -1.99
N GLN A 48 -17.57 20.87 -3.06
CA GLN A 48 -18.25 22.16 -3.11
C GLN A 48 -19.34 22.27 -2.02
N SER A 49 -20.09 21.20 -1.79
CA SER A 49 -21.10 21.14 -0.73
C SER A 49 -20.47 21.27 0.66
N GLN A 50 -19.39 20.53 0.92
CA GLN A 50 -18.68 20.57 2.20
C GLN A 50 -18.01 21.92 2.44
N LEU A 51 -17.36 22.50 1.43
CA LEU A 51 -16.74 23.83 1.51
C LEU A 51 -17.75 24.94 1.77
N GLY A 52 -18.99 24.81 1.29
CA GLY A 52 -20.06 25.76 1.64
C GLY A 52 -20.36 25.81 3.15
N SER A 53 -19.96 24.79 3.89
CA SER A 53 -20.10 24.68 5.35
C SER A 53 -18.80 25.01 6.10
N VAL A 54 -17.67 25.14 5.40
CA VAL A 54 -16.36 25.44 5.99
C VAL A 54 -16.19 26.95 6.11
N GLY A 55 -16.01 27.42 7.34
CA GLY A 55 -15.72 28.83 7.62
C GLY A 55 -16.59 29.41 8.71
N GLY A 56 -16.29 30.65 9.08
CA GLY A 56 -16.95 31.34 10.18
C GLY A 56 -16.20 32.60 10.56
N ARG A 57 -16.69 33.31 11.59
CA ARG A 57 -16.02 34.50 12.10
C ARG A 57 -14.82 34.09 12.95
N VAL A 58 -13.62 34.42 12.50
CA VAL A 58 -12.38 34.26 13.28
C VAL A 58 -12.36 35.28 14.42
N ARG A 59 -12.23 34.80 15.66
CA ARG A 59 -12.12 35.61 16.87
C ARG A 59 -10.79 35.38 17.59
N CYS A 60 -10.22 34.18 17.46
CA CYS A 60 -8.93 33.82 18.03
C CYS A 60 -8.18 32.81 17.15
N PHE A 61 -6.94 32.52 17.52
CA PHE A 61 -6.07 31.58 16.80
C PHE A 61 -6.66 30.17 16.71
N THR A 62 -7.38 29.71 17.73
CA THR A 62 -8.03 28.39 17.73
C THR A 62 -9.10 28.28 16.64
N ASP A 63 -9.75 29.38 16.28
CA ASP A 63 -10.73 29.37 15.18
C ASP A 63 -10.04 29.15 13.83
N ILE A 64 -8.79 29.61 13.68
CA ILE A 64 -7.99 29.40 12.47
C ILE A 64 -7.62 27.92 12.34
N ASP A 65 -7.13 27.31 13.42
CA ASP A 65 -6.79 25.88 13.45
C ASP A 65 -8.02 25.00 13.20
N GLN A 66 -9.17 25.39 13.74
CA GLN A 66 -10.42 24.69 13.50
C GLN A 66 -10.85 24.79 12.04
N ILE A 67 -10.86 25.99 11.45
CA ILE A 67 -11.22 26.18 10.03
C ILE A 67 -10.25 25.42 9.12
N ALA A 68 -8.95 25.40 9.45
CA ALA A 68 -7.96 24.64 8.69
C ALA A 68 -8.23 23.12 8.77
N SER A 69 -8.60 22.63 9.95
CA SER A 69 -8.99 21.23 10.16
C SER A 69 -10.26 20.88 9.39
N ASP A 70 -11.27 21.75 9.41
CA ASP A 70 -12.53 21.55 8.69
C ASP A 70 -12.30 21.53 7.17
N LEU A 71 -11.44 22.43 6.66
CA LEU A 71 -11.02 22.43 5.26
C LEU A 71 -10.31 21.13 4.87
N GLN A 72 -9.36 20.68 5.71
CA GLN A 72 -8.64 19.44 5.46
C GLN A 72 -9.58 18.23 5.46
N ASN A 73 -10.49 18.17 6.44
CA ASN A 73 -11.49 17.12 6.54
C ASN A 73 -12.42 17.12 5.32
N ALA A 74 -12.84 18.29 4.85
CA ALA A 74 -13.66 18.39 3.65
C ALA A 74 -12.98 17.79 2.41
N ILE A 75 -11.70 18.12 2.21
CA ILE A 75 -10.89 17.57 1.12
C ILE A 75 -10.73 16.06 1.24
N ILE A 76 -10.36 15.57 2.43
CA ILE A 76 -10.10 14.14 2.67
C ILE A 76 -11.38 13.31 2.53
N ASN A 77 -12.49 13.75 3.12
CA ASN A 77 -13.74 13.01 3.13
C ASN A 77 -14.32 12.94 1.72
N SER A 78 -14.40 14.08 1.02
CA SER A 78 -14.84 14.12 -0.37
C SER A 78 -14.00 13.19 -1.25
N PHE A 79 -12.68 13.14 -1.03
CA PHE A 79 -11.81 12.21 -1.75
C PHE A 79 -12.06 10.74 -1.37
N HIS A 80 -12.23 10.43 -0.10
CA HIS A 80 -12.45 9.07 0.38
C HIS A 80 -13.78 8.48 -0.10
N ASP A 81 -14.84 9.28 -0.12
CA ASP A 81 -16.17 8.88 -0.57
C ASP A 81 -16.16 8.60 -2.08
N ASN A 82 -15.41 9.40 -2.85
CA ASN A 82 -15.30 9.28 -4.30
C ASN A 82 -14.14 8.39 -4.79
N CYS A 83 -13.28 7.93 -3.88
CA CYS A 83 -12.15 7.04 -4.13
C CYS A 83 -12.17 5.88 -3.12
N PRO A 84 -13.10 4.92 -3.27
CA PRO A 84 -13.23 3.82 -2.32
C PRO A 84 -11.98 2.94 -2.30
N LEU A 85 -11.70 2.37 -1.12
CA LEU A 85 -10.64 1.39 -0.96
C LEU A 85 -10.95 0.15 -1.81
N ARG A 86 -9.91 -0.37 -2.46
CA ARG A 86 -9.98 -1.57 -3.28
C ARG A 86 -8.90 -2.55 -2.84
N TRP A 87 -9.24 -3.83 -2.89
CA TRP A 87 -8.25 -4.88 -2.74
C TRP A 87 -7.33 -4.89 -3.96
N GLY A 88 -6.03 -4.85 -3.69
CA GLY A 88 -4.99 -4.99 -4.68
C GLY A 88 -4.00 -6.06 -4.26
N LYS A 89 -3.44 -6.76 -5.24
CA LYS A 89 -2.22 -7.52 -5.01
C LYS A 89 -1.09 -6.52 -4.75
N SER A 90 -0.34 -6.70 -3.67
CA SER A 90 0.86 -5.91 -3.43
C SER A 90 1.77 -5.95 -4.67
N ARG A 91 2.11 -4.78 -5.22
CA ARG A 91 3.00 -4.63 -6.38
C ARG A 91 4.48 -4.84 -6.02
N THR A 92 4.79 -5.39 -4.86
CA THR A 92 6.16 -5.82 -4.56
C THR A 92 6.48 -6.95 -5.52
N ASN A 93 7.20 -6.58 -6.59
CA ASN A 93 7.63 -7.48 -7.67
C ASN A 93 8.54 -8.61 -7.15
N THR A 94 8.88 -8.60 -5.85
CA THR A 94 9.77 -9.54 -5.20
C THR A 94 9.40 -9.65 -3.72
N LYS A 95 8.33 -10.39 -3.40
CA LYS A 95 7.87 -10.60 -2.00
C LYS A 95 8.94 -11.20 -1.07
N TRP A 96 9.91 -11.90 -1.64
CA TRP A 96 11.04 -12.48 -0.91
C TRP A 96 12.22 -11.50 -0.73
N TRP A 97 12.22 -10.33 -1.39
CA TRP A 97 13.28 -9.33 -1.28
C TRP A 97 13.09 -8.47 -0.03
N THR A 98 13.76 -8.85 1.06
CA THR A 98 13.71 -8.11 2.32
C THR A 98 14.83 -7.06 2.40
N ALA A 99 14.65 -6.06 3.27
CA ALA A 99 15.71 -5.09 3.57
C ALA A 99 17.00 -5.76 4.06
N ASP A 100 16.87 -6.89 4.77
CA ASP A 100 18.02 -7.67 5.23
C ASP A 100 18.78 -8.34 4.08
N LEU A 101 18.09 -8.92 3.11
CA LEU A 101 18.70 -9.45 1.89
C LEU A 101 19.37 -8.35 1.07
N GLY A 102 18.76 -7.16 0.99
CA GLY A 102 19.38 -5.99 0.36
C GLY A 102 20.71 -5.60 1.02
N ARG A 103 20.75 -5.58 2.35
CA ARG A 103 21.97 -5.30 3.13
C ARG A 103 23.04 -6.38 2.95
N LYS A 104 22.67 -7.67 3.02
CA LYS A 104 23.60 -8.78 2.79
C LYS A 104 24.22 -8.72 1.39
N ARG A 105 23.41 -8.46 0.35
CA ARG A 105 23.91 -8.27 -1.02
C ARG A 105 24.89 -7.09 -1.12
N ALA A 106 24.57 -5.96 -0.49
CA ALA A 106 25.44 -4.78 -0.52
C ALA A 106 26.81 -5.06 0.14
N ASN A 107 26.88 -5.94 1.13
CA ASN A 107 28.14 -6.34 1.75
C ASN A 107 28.99 -7.25 0.84
N VAL A 108 28.36 -8.13 0.06
CA VAL A 108 29.06 -9.00 -0.91
C VAL A 108 29.56 -8.21 -2.11
N MET A 109 28.83 -7.18 -2.55
CA MET A 109 29.20 -6.33 -3.70
C MET A 109 30.28 -5.26 -3.37
N LYS A 110 30.78 -5.22 -2.13
CA LYS A 110 31.85 -4.32 -1.67
C LYS A 110 33.23 -4.98 -1.61
N LEU A 111 33.33 -6.25 -2.01
CA LEU A 111 34.58 -6.98 -2.22
C LEU A 111 35.06 -6.80 -3.67
#